data_AF-A0A060Y5R1-F1
#
_entry.id   AF-A0A060Y5R1-F1
#
_cell.length_a   1.000
_cell.length_b   1.000
_cell.length_c   1.000
_cell.angle_alpha   90.00
_cell.angle_beta   90.00
_cell.angle_gamma   90.00
#
_symmetry.space_group_name_H-M   'P 1'
#
loop_
_entity.id
_entity.type
_entity.pdbx_description
1 polymer ?
#
loop_
_entity_poly.entity_id
_entity_poly.type
_entity_poly.pdbx_seq_one_letter_code
_entity_poly.pdbx_strand_id
1 'polypeptide(L)'
;MRWASSTKAQAHFDVPWAAKYVSNNPCIRFIAIDDQKRNLEFPECGPSMVVHISVPFGVKHLEEANEQVEPIILVKLNKLLPGLPQPDSIKCQKWRYLQVRGVTQKGVLLYYFIE
;
A
#
# COMPACT_ATOMS: atom_id res chain seq x y z
N MET A 1 9.51 -38.14 -1.91
CA MET A 1 8.90 -36.86 -2.31
C MET A 1 8.65 -36.04 -1.06
N ARG A 2 9.49 -35.05 -0.77
CA ARG A 2 9.24 -34.04 0.27
C ARG A 2 8.79 -32.78 -0.45
N TRP A 3 7.54 -32.38 -0.26
CA TRP A 3 7.20 -30.99 -0.52
C TRP A 3 7.76 -30.23 0.68
N ALA A 4 8.88 -29.54 0.47
CA ALA A 4 9.32 -28.54 1.42
C ALA A 4 8.30 -27.40 1.29
N SER A 5 7.32 -27.36 2.19
CA SER A 5 6.58 -26.13 2.46
C SER A 5 7.62 -25.14 2.96
N SER A 6 8.16 -24.34 2.03
CA SER A 6 9.00 -23.21 2.36
C SER A 6 8.08 -22.21 3.04
N THR A 7 7.90 -22.35 4.35
CA THR A 7 7.35 -21.30 5.20
C THR A 7 8.33 -20.15 5.11
N LYS A 8 8.06 -19.21 4.19
CA LYS A 8 8.77 -17.94 4.17
C LYS A 8 8.60 -17.35 5.56
N ALA A 9 9.74 -17.08 6.21
CA ALA A 9 9.76 -16.55 7.56
C ALA A 9 8.89 -15.30 7.61
N GLN A 10 7.83 -15.37 8.41
CA GLN A 10 6.90 -14.34 8.85
C GLN A 10 7.40 -12.90 8.59
N ALA A 11 7.27 -12.40 7.36
CA ALA A 11 7.42 -10.97 7.14
C ALA A 11 6.31 -10.31 7.98
N HIS A 12 6.66 -9.31 8.77
CA HIS A 12 5.71 -8.58 9.58
C HIS A 12 6.05 -7.11 9.51
N PHE A 13 5.02 -6.26 9.37
CA PHE A 13 5.22 -4.83 9.42
C PHE A 13 5.34 -4.41 10.89
N ASP A 14 6.52 -3.93 11.29
CA ASP A 14 6.77 -3.46 12.66
C ASP A 14 6.09 -2.10 12.92
N VAL A 15 4.76 -2.12 13.00
CA VAL A 15 3.93 -0.95 13.28
C VAL A 15 2.88 -1.29 14.34
N PRO A 16 2.61 -0.40 15.32
CA PRO A 16 1.67 -0.69 16.41
C PRO A 16 0.20 -0.46 16.02
N TRP A 17 -0.10 -0.35 14.73
CA TRP A 17 -1.43 0.01 14.22
C TRP A 17 -1.79 -0.83 13.00
N ALA A 18 -3.06 -1.23 12.91
CA ALA A 18 -3.59 -1.88 11.70
C ALA A 18 -3.89 -0.88 10.58
N ALA A 19 -4.20 0.38 10.92
CA ALA A 19 -4.37 1.46 9.96
C ALA A 19 -4.00 2.82 10.55
N LYS A 20 -3.45 3.72 9.73
CA LYS A 20 -3.02 5.05 10.13
C LYS A 20 -3.21 6.08 9.04
N TYR A 21 -3.84 7.20 9.41
CA TYR A 21 -3.80 8.42 8.61
C TYR A 21 -2.47 9.14 8.80
N VAL A 22 -1.87 9.60 7.71
CA VAL A 22 -0.62 10.36 7.71
C VAL A 22 -0.94 11.83 7.45
N SER A 23 -0.84 12.66 8.50
CA SER A 23 -0.96 14.12 8.40
C SER A 23 0.30 14.76 7.83
N ASN A 24 0.13 15.92 7.19
CA ASN A 24 1.23 16.77 6.69
C ASN A 24 2.23 16.09 5.73
N ASN A 25 1.80 15.03 5.03
CA ASN A 25 2.60 14.40 3.98
C ASN A 25 2.01 14.73 2.60
N PRO A 26 2.80 15.27 1.64
CA PRO A 26 2.29 15.69 0.35
C PRO A 26 1.93 14.51 -0.57
N CYS A 27 2.45 13.31 -0.31
CA CYS A 27 2.26 12.12 -1.13
C CYS A 27 1.31 11.13 -0.47
N ILE A 28 1.65 10.54 0.68
CA ILE A 28 0.88 9.45 1.29
C ILE A 28 -0.11 10.01 2.31
N ARG A 29 -1.38 9.57 2.24
CA ARG A 29 -2.45 10.06 3.12
C ARG A 29 -2.93 9.02 4.13
N PHE A 30 -2.90 7.75 3.76
CA PHE A 30 -3.37 6.66 4.62
C PHE A 30 -2.61 5.38 4.31
N ILE A 31 -2.34 4.59 5.35
CA ILE A 31 -1.72 3.27 5.26
C ILE A 31 -2.55 2.31 6.09
N ALA A 32 -2.82 1.11 5.56
CA ALA A 32 -3.43 0.02 6.29
C ALA A 32 -2.65 -1.27 6.07
N ILE A 33 -2.42 -2.02 7.14
CA ILE A 33 -2.00 -3.42 7.08
C ILE A 33 -3.28 -4.22 6.89
N ASP A 34 -3.53 -4.71 5.67
CA ASP A 34 -4.85 -5.20 5.27
C ASP A 34 -5.26 -6.43 6.08
N ASP A 35 -4.32 -7.34 6.36
CA ASP A 35 -4.58 -8.59 7.08
C ASP A 35 -4.96 -8.29 8.54
N GLN A 36 -4.20 -7.42 9.21
CA GLN A 36 -4.54 -6.95 10.56
C GLN A 36 -5.86 -6.17 10.58
N LYS A 37 -6.12 -5.33 9.58
CA LYS A 37 -7.36 -4.54 9.50
C LYS A 37 -8.59 -5.42 9.31
N ARG A 38 -8.47 -6.52 8.57
CA ARG A 38 -9.55 -7.46 8.29
C ARG A 38 -9.67 -8.57 9.33
N ASN A 39 -8.81 -8.60 10.35
CA ASN A 39 -8.69 -9.68 11.34
C ASN A 39 -8.53 -11.06 10.66
N LEU A 40 -7.73 -11.11 9.60
CA LEU A 40 -7.47 -12.35 8.86
C LEU A 40 -6.20 -13.00 9.40
N GLU A 41 -6.37 -14.08 10.14
CA GLU A 41 -5.28 -14.96 10.55
C GLU A 41 -5.16 -16.11 9.54
N PHE A 42 -4.64 -15.81 8.35
CA PHE A 42 -4.27 -16.84 7.39
C PHE A 42 -2.75 -17.05 7.45
N PRO A 43 -2.25 -18.11 8.10
CA PRO A 43 -0.81 -18.36 8.23
C PRO A 43 -0.12 -18.63 6.88
N GLU A 44 -0.91 -18.93 5.85
CA GLU A 44 -0.45 -19.27 4.50
C GLU A 44 -0.30 -18.05 3.58
N CYS A 45 -0.86 -16.89 3.97
CA CYS A 45 -0.72 -15.64 3.24
C CYS A 45 0.24 -14.70 3.97
N GLY A 46 1.29 -14.23 3.29
CA GLY A 46 2.16 -13.18 3.79
C GLY A 46 1.41 -11.85 4.00
N PRO A 47 2.03 -10.88 4.70
CA PRO A 47 1.35 -9.66 5.07
C PRO A 47 1.14 -8.73 3.87
N SER A 48 0.00 -8.05 3.84
CA SER A 48 -0.34 -7.10 2.78
C SER A 48 -0.63 -5.71 3.34
N MET A 49 -0.29 -4.69 2.55
CA MET A 49 -0.44 -3.28 2.90
C MET A 49 -1.14 -2.51 1.78
N VAL A 50 -2.09 -1.67 2.16
CA VAL A 50 -2.77 -0.74 1.26
C VAL A 50 -2.32 0.68 1.59
N VAL A 51 -1.83 1.39 0.59
CA VAL A 51 -1.36 2.77 0.70
C VAL A 51 -2.24 3.66 -0.17
N HIS A 52 -2.87 4.65 0.45
CA HIS A 52 -3.61 5.68 -0.26
C HIS A 52 -2.73 6.92 -0.39
N ILE A 53 -2.61 7.44 -1.60
CA ILE A 53 -1.98 8.75 -1.82
C ILE A 53 -2.98 9.90 -1.65
N SER A 54 -2.43 11.07 -1.41
CA SER A 54 -3.13 12.33 -1.29
C SER A 54 -3.80 12.70 -2.61
N VAL A 55 -4.91 13.44 -2.53
CA VAL A 55 -5.62 13.94 -3.72
C VAL A 55 -4.71 14.82 -4.58
N PRO A 56 -3.94 15.80 -4.03
CA PRO A 56 -3.07 16.64 -4.86
C PRO A 56 -2.01 15.82 -5.63
N PHE A 57 -1.41 14.81 -5.00
CA PHE A 57 -0.45 13.93 -5.67
C PHE A 57 -1.13 13.07 -6.74
N GLY A 58 -2.28 12.48 -6.43
CA GLY A 58 -3.05 11.66 -7.38
C GLY A 58 -3.52 12.44 -8.62
N VAL A 59 -3.93 13.70 -8.45
CA VAL A 59 -4.30 14.59 -9.57
C VAL A 59 -3.10 14.90 -10.44
N LYS A 60 -1.95 15.22 -9.83
CA LYS A 60 -0.72 15.56 -10.54
C LYS A 60 -0.25 14.43 -11.45
N HIS A 61 -0.32 13.19 -10.96
CA HIS A 61 0.21 11.99 -11.62
C HIS A 61 -0.89 11.14 -12.31
N LEU A 62 -2.06 11.73 -12.59
CA LEU A 62 -3.24 10.99 -13.06
C LEU A 62 -3.04 10.35 -14.44
N GLU A 63 -2.39 11.08 -15.35
CA GLU A 63 -2.20 10.67 -16.75
C GLU A 63 -0.86 9.96 -16.99
N GLU A 64 0.04 9.96 -16.01
CA GLU A 64 1.31 9.23 -16.07
C GLU A 64 1.06 7.72 -16.02
N ALA A 65 2.00 6.91 -16.52
CA ALA A 65 1.87 5.44 -16.45
C ALA A 65 2.08 4.94 -15.01
N ASN A 66 1.58 3.74 -14.66
CA ASN A 66 1.74 3.23 -13.30
C ASN A 66 3.22 3.00 -12.96
N GLU A 67 3.98 2.51 -13.94
CA GLU A 67 5.40 2.19 -13.89
C GLU A 67 6.27 3.43 -13.63
N GLN A 68 5.76 4.62 -13.95
CA GLN A 68 6.42 5.89 -13.68
C GLN A 68 6.14 6.41 -12.28
N VAL A 69 4.91 6.21 -11.79
CA VAL A 69 4.42 6.77 -10.51
C VAL A 69 4.75 5.85 -9.33
N GLU A 70 4.70 4.54 -9.54
CA GLU A 70 4.95 3.52 -8.52
C GLU A 70 6.30 3.70 -7.81
N PRO A 71 7.44 3.85 -8.51
CA PRO A 71 8.73 4.04 -7.84
C PRO A 71 8.77 5.30 -6.97
N ILE A 72 8.08 6.37 -7.38
CA ILE A 72 7.98 7.62 -6.62
C ILE A 72 7.24 7.36 -5.30
N ILE A 73 6.13 6.64 -5.34
CA ILE A 73 5.35 6.29 -4.15
C ILE A 73 6.17 5.39 -3.23
N LEU A 74 6.85 4.38 -3.76
CA LEU A 74 7.69 3.46 -2.99
C LEU A 74 8.81 4.18 -2.24
N VAL A 75 9.49 5.13 -2.89
CA VAL A 75 10.52 5.95 -2.23
C VAL A 75 9.93 6.77 -1.09
N LYS A 76 8.72 7.32 -1.27
CA LYS A 76 8.04 8.09 -0.21
C LYS A 76 7.55 7.18 0.92
N LEU A 77 7.12 5.97 0.61
CA LEU A 77 6.68 4.96 1.57
C LEU A 77 7.85 4.48 2.42
N ASN A 78 8.97 4.11 1.80
CA ASN A 78 10.18 3.67 2.50
C ASN A 78 10.76 4.78 3.41
N LYS A 79 10.61 6.05 3.03
CA LYS A 79 10.96 7.19 3.92
C LYS A 79 10.05 7.31 5.14
N LEU A 80 8.78 6.91 5.04
CA LEU A 80 7.83 6.94 6.16
C LEU A 80 7.97 5.70 7.06
N LEU A 81 8.21 4.54 6.45
CA LEU A 81 8.39 3.26 7.10
C LEU A 81 9.73 2.69 6.62
N PRO A 82 10.85 3.11 7.25
CA PRO A 82 12.15 2.57 6.90
C PRO A 82 12.22 1.08 7.29
N GLY A 83 12.91 0.28 6.48
CA GLY A 83 13.07 -1.15 6.73
C GLY A 83 11.91 -2.03 6.26
N LEU A 84 11.00 -1.50 5.43
CA LEU A 84 9.99 -2.35 4.78
C LEU A 84 10.66 -3.49 4.01
N PRO A 85 10.14 -4.73 4.09
CA PRO A 85 10.67 -5.86 3.33
C PRO A 85 10.43 -5.63 1.85
N GLN A 86 11.25 -6.24 0.99
CA GLN A 86 10.99 -6.22 -0.46
C GLN A 86 9.63 -6.88 -0.75
N PRO A 87 8.76 -6.25 -1.56
CA PRO A 87 7.48 -6.84 -1.91
C PRO A 87 7.67 -7.94 -2.95
N ASP A 88 6.86 -8.99 -2.86
CA ASP A 88 6.76 -10.00 -3.91
C ASP A 88 5.95 -9.47 -5.10
N SER A 89 4.94 -8.65 -4.83
CA SER A 89 4.20 -7.96 -5.88
C SER A 89 3.64 -6.61 -5.43
N ILE A 90 3.49 -5.70 -6.40
CA ILE A 90 2.87 -4.39 -6.20
C ILE A 90 1.78 -4.23 -7.25
N LYS A 91 0.65 -3.67 -6.85
CA LYS A 91 -0.44 -3.32 -7.76
C LYS A 91 -0.85 -1.87 -7.55
N CYS A 92 -0.60 -1.05 -8.56
CA CYS A 92 -1.11 0.32 -8.60
C CYS A 92 -2.49 0.39 -9.24
N GLN A 93 -3.47 0.93 -8.51
CA GLN A 93 -4.83 1.15 -8.99
C GLN A 93 -5.18 2.64 -8.98
N LYS A 94 -5.36 3.21 -10.16
CA LYS A 94 -5.80 4.60 -10.31
C LYS A 94 -7.31 4.71 -10.27
N TRP A 95 -7.81 5.69 -9.53
CA TRP A 95 -9.22 6.03 -9.46
C TRP A 95 -9.44 7.46 -9.96
N ARG A 96 -9.91 7.57 -11.21
CA ARG A 96 -10.20 8.87 -11.83
C ARG A 96 -11.41 9.57 -11.19
N TYR A 97 -12.31 8.82 -10.57
CA TYR A 97 -13.53 9.34 -9.95
C TYR A 97 -13.83 8.57 -8.65
N LEU A 98 -13.51 9.15 -7.50
CA LEU A 98 -14.06 8.79 -6.19
C LEU A 98 -15.17 9.80 -5.85
N GLN A 99 -16.40 9.33 -5.71
CA GLN A 99 -17.50 10.17 -5.24
C GLN A 99 -17.59 10.12 -3.72
N VAL A 100 -17.45 11.28 -3.08
CA VAL A 100 -17.95 11.48 -1.71
C VAL A 100 -18.86 12.69 -1.76
N ARG A 101 -20.17 12.45 -1.59
CA ARG A 101 -21.22 13.49 -1.44
C ARG A 101 -21.17 14.59 -2.50
N GLY A 102 -21.16 14.22 -3.79
CA GLY A 102 -21.23 15.17 -4.91
C GLY A 102 -19.91 15.84 -5.30
N VAL A 103 -18.80 15.57 -4.59
CA VAL A 103 -17.46 16.00 -4.99
C VAL A 103 -16.72 14.83 -5.62
N THR A 104 -16.28 15.01 -6.86
CA THR A 104 -15.35 14.09 -7.53
C THR A 104 -13.96 14.30 -6.95
N GLN A 105 -13.46 13.32 -6.21
CA GLN A 105 -12.05 13.24 -5.82
C GLN A 105 -11.31 12.32 -6.78
N LYS A 106 -10.12 12.72 -7.20
CA LYS A 106 -9.20 11.89 -7.99
C LYS A 106 -8.18 11.29 -7.02
N GLY A 107 -7.98 9.98 -7.06
CA GLY A 107 -7.11 9.27 -6.13
C GLY A 107 -6.33 8.17 -6.83
N VAL A 108 -5.22 7.76 -6.23
CA VAL A 108 -4.52 6.55 -6.62
C VAL A 108 -4.37 5.70 -5.36
N LEU A 109 -4.49 4.39 -5.49
CA LEU A 109 -4.21 3.41 -4.45
C LEU A 109 -3.03 2.56 -4.89
N LEU A 110 -2.11 2.32 -3.98
CA LEU A 110 -1.03 1.37 -4.17
C LEU A 110 -1.26 0.21 -3.21
N TYR A 111 -1.44 -0.97 -3.77
CA TYR A 111 -1.48 -2.23 -3.02
C TYR A 111 -0.08 -2.83 -3.03
N TYR A 112 0.41 -3.16 -1.84
CA TYR A 112 1.73 -3.67 -1.58
C TYR A 112 1.58 -5.06 -0.96
N PHE A 113 1.99 -6.09 -1.67
CA PHE A 113 1.85 -7.48 -1.22
C PHE A 113 3.21 -8.08 -0.94
N ILE A 114 3.33 -8.74 0.22
CA ILE A 114 4.44 -9.60 0.57
C ILE A 114 3.81 -10.99 0.77
N GLU A 115 4.24 -12.01 0.02
CA GLU A 115 3.73 -13.38 0.16
C GLU A 115 4.77 -14.26 0.84
#